data_AF-A0A1A8FGF5-F1
#
_entry.id   AF-A0A1A8FGF5-F1
#
_cell.length_a   1.000
_cell.length_b   1.000
_cell.length_c   1.000
_cell.angle_alpha   90.00
_cell.angle_beta   90.00
_cell.angle_gamma   90.00
#
_symmetry.space_group_name_H-M   'P 1'
#
loop_
_entity.id
_entity.type
_entity.pdbx_description
1 polymer ?
#
loop_
_entity_poly.entity_id
_entity_poly.type
_entity_poly.pdbx_seq_one_letter_code
_entity_poly.pdbx_strand_id
1 'polypeptide(L)'
;MLWPRLWVLTSDLFLVQVPSALMARVFFYGSLKKGQPNYRYVLDRNNGKAEFLGTAITTQRYPLVIAGKYNIPFFLNLPGKGQRVHGELYQVDTKMLKYLDDFECIPTQYQRTVVDLEIKEWAGNREEKPPGSLTEAFVYSTTTYQPDWLSLPTYENYDAYGDHGLTFTLREDRH
;
A
#
# COMPACT_ATOMS: atom_id res chain seq x y z
N MET A 1 15.58 44.61 -56.76
CA MET A 1 14.26 45.01 -56.25
C MET A 1 13.47 43.74 -55.97
N LEU A 2 13.15 43.51 -54.69
CA LEU A 2 12.06 42.68 -54.13
C LEU A 2 11.88 41.22 -54.60
N TRP A 3 12.40 40.28 -53.81
CA TRP A 3 11.86 38.92 -53.67
C TRP A 3 10.81 38.88 -52.54
N PRO A 4 9.70 38.12 -52.65
CA PRO A 4 8.76 37.92 -51.54
C PRO A 4 9.10 36.68 -50.69
N ARG A 5 8.86 36.83 -49.38
CA ARG A 5 8.83 35.80 -48.32
C ARG A 5 7.71 34.78 -48.56
N LEU A 6 7.89 33.50 -48.19
CA LEU A 6 6.99 32.82 -47.24
C LEU A 6 7.51 31.42 -46.82
N TRP A 7 7.80 31.30 -45.52
CA TRP A 7 7.57 30.20 -44.56
C TRP A 7 7.44 28.74 -45.04
N VAL A 8 8.25 27.87 -44.41
CA VAL A 8 7.84 26.50 -44.07
C VAL A 8 8.10 26.31 -42.57
N LEU A 9 7.06 26.51 -41.78
CA LEU A 9 6.90 25.89 -40.47
C LEU A 9 5.97 24.69 -40.68
N THR A 10 6.39 23.51 -40.23
CA THR A 10 5.69 22.69 -39.22
C THR A 10 6.38 21.33 -39.14
N SER A 11 7.19 21.14 -38.11
CA SER A 11 7.50 19.80 -37.62
C SER A 11 6.50 19.53 -36.50
N ASP A 12 5.36 18.93 -36.84
CA ASP A 12 4.44 18.38 -35.84
C ASP A 12 5.13 17.21 -35.17
N LEU A 13 5.85 17.51 -34.09
CA LEU A 13 6.31 16.52 -33.13
C LEU A 13 5.07 16.03 -32.37
N PHE A 14 4.40 15.01 -32.92
CA PHE A 14 3.40 14.25 -32.17
C PHE A 14 4.09 13.69 -30.92
N LEU A 15 3.83 14.32 -29.77
CA LEU A 15 4.08 13.74 -28.48
C LEU A 15 3.25 12.46 -28.42
N VAL A 16 3.91 11.32 -28.59
CA VAL A 16 3.34 10.02 -28.26
C VAL A 16 3.03 10.08 -26.77
N GLN A 17 1.75 10.30 -26.45
CA GLN A 17 1.25 10.19 -25.09
C GLN A 17 1.35 8.71 -24.71
N VAL A 18 2.47 8.34 -24.10
CA VAL A 18 2.67 7.02 -23.51
C VAL A 18 1.50 6.80 -22.56
N PRO A 19 0.68 5.74 -22.74
CA PRO A 19 -0.42 5.49 -21.84
C PRO A 19 0.12 5.44 -20.41
N SER A 20 -0.49 6.24 -19.53
CA SER A 20 -0.18 6.22 -18.10
C SER A 20 -0.18 4.76 -17.66
N ALA A 21 0.94 4.30 -17.08
CA ALA A 21 1.00 2.98 -16.47
C ALA A 21 -0.24 2.77 -15.59
N LEU A 22 -0.84 1.58 -15.63
CA LEU A 22 -1.96 1.25 -14.75
C LEU A 22 -1.49 1.42 -13.30
N MET A 23 -2.08 2.39 -12.61
CA MET A 23 -1.77 2.70 -11.23
C MET A 23 -2.82 2.06 -10.32
N ALA A 24 -2.37 1.40 -9.25
CA ALA A 24 -3.24 0.80 -8.24
C ALA A 24 -3.14 1.56 -6.93
N ARG A 25 -4.22 1.60 -6.15
CA ARG A 25 -4.19 2.08 -4.76
C ARG A 25 -3.94 0.90 -3.83
N VAL A 26 -2.96 1.01 -2.94
CA VAL A 26 -2.62 -0.03 -1.96
C VAL A 26 -2.57 0.59 -0.57
N PHE A 27 -3.17 -0.10 0.40
CA PHE A 27 -3.24 0.28 1.79
C PHE A 27 -2.23 -0.52 2.61
N PHE A 28 -1.27 0.18 3.21
CA PHE A 28 -0.27 -0.40 4.09
C PHE A 28 -0.69 -0.20 5.55
N TYR A 29 -0.90 -1.30 6.27
CA TYR A 29 -1.23 -1.29 7.70
C TYR A 29 -0.04 -1.69 8.59
N GLY A 30 0.94 -2.41 8.02
CA GLY A 30 1.98 -3.13 8.75
C GLY A 30 3.39 -2.62 8.48
N SER A 31 4.32 -3.57 8.29
CA SER A 31 5.76 -3.31 8.16
C SER A 31 6.20 -2.42 6.98
N LEU A 32 5.32 -2.21 5.99
CA LEU A 32 5.57 -1.39 4.80
C LEU A 32 5.20 0.09 4.98
N LYS A 33 4.64 0.52 6.12
CA LYS A 33 4.37 1.94 6.39
C LYS A 33 5.65 2.74 6.60
N LYS A 34 5.60 4.07 6.47
CA LYS A 34 6.71 4.96 6.86
C LYS A 34 7.17 4.68 8.29
N GLY A 35 8.49 4.67 8.48
CA GLY A 35 9.12 4.40 9.77
C GLY A 35 9.10 2.93 10.19
N GLN A 36 8.50 2.02 9.41
CA GLN A 36 8.46 0.60 9.70
C GLN A 36 9.58 -0.18 8.98
N PRO A 37 9.95 -1.39 9.46
CA PRO A 37 11.18 -2.07 9.04
C PRO A 37 11.30 -2.34 7.53
N ASN A 38 10.19 -2.59 6.83
CA ASN A 38 10.19 -2.92 5.40
C ASN A 38 9.96 -1.70 4.50
N TYR A 39 9.86 -0.47 5.05
CA TYR A 39 9.60 0.72 4.24
C TYR A 39 10.65 0.98 3.15
N ARG A 40 11.90 0.55 3.37
CA ARG A 40 12.98 0.65 2.39
C ARG A 40 12.65 0.01 1.04
N TYR A 41 11.82 -1.03 1.02
CA TYR A 41 11.41 -1.70 -0.22
C TYR A 41 10.40 -0.87 -1.04
N VAL A 42 9.61 -0.03 -0.38
CA VAL A 42 8.67 0.91 -1.02
C VAL A 42 9.43 2.07 -1.68
N LEU A 43 10.57 2.48 -1.09
CA LEU A 43 11.41 3.56 -1.60
C LEU A 43 12.33 3.13 -2.76
N ASP A 44 12.60 1.84 -2.91
CA ASP A 44 13.50 1.33 -3.94
C ASP A 44 12.86 1.42 -5.34
N ARG A 45 13.39 2.31 -6.17
CA ARG A 45 12.93 2.52 -7.56
C ARG A 45 13.15 1.31 -8.46
N ASN A 46 14.01 0.37 -8.06
CA ASN A 46 14.16 -0.91 -8.76
C ASN A 46 12.92 -1.79 -8.61
N ASN A 47 12.14 -1.62 -7.54
CA ASN A 47 10.90 -2.35 -7.32
C ASN A 47 9.71 -1.72 -8.06
N GLY A 48 9.80 -0.43 -8.38
CA GLY A 48 8.76 0.34 -9.09
C GLY A 48 8.53 1.69 -8.44
N LYS A 49 7.38 2.31 -8.68
CA LYS A 49 7.00 3.60 -8.08
C LYS A 49 5.86 3.42 -7.09
N ALA A 50 5.99 4.08 -5.93
CA ALA A 50 4.95 4.23 -4.93
C ALA A 50 4.87 5.70 -4.50
N GLU A 51 3.71 6.32 -4.66
CA GLU A 51 3.42 7.70 -4.27
C GLU A 51 2.48 7.69 -3.06
N PHE A 52 2.87 8.34 -1.96
CA PHE A 52 2.03 8.46 -0.78
C PHE A 52 0.84 9.38 -1.08
N LEU A 53 -0.37 8.90 -0.85
CA LEU A 53 -1.61 9.65 -1.04
C LEU A 53 -2.18 10.21 0.24
N GLY A 54 -1.85 9.65 1.42
CA GLY A 54 -2.41 10.08 2.67
C GLY A 54 -2.54 8.98 3.72
N THR A 55 -3.13 9.33 4.85
CA THR A 55 -3.48 8.38 5.91
C THR A 55 -4.95 8.02 5.81
N ALA A 56 -5.27 6.77 6.13
CA ALA A 56 -6.62 6.26 6.06
C ALA A 56 -6.86 5.23 7.17
N ILE A 57 -8.13 4.94 7.40
CA ILE A 57 -8.56 3.90 8.33
C ILE A 57 -9.61 3.03 7.64
N THR A 58 -9.63 1.72 7.91
CA THR A 58 -10.68 0.84 7.38
C THR A 58 -12.07 1.30 7.85
N THR A 59 -13.08 1.23 6.98
CA THR A 59 -14.47 1.53 7.39
C THR A 59 -15.02 0.44 8.29
N GLN A 60 -14.76 -0.81 7.93
CA GLN A 60 -15.08 -1.99 8.73
C GLN A 60 -13.95 -2.32 9.71
N ARG A 61 -14.29 -3.07 10.76
CA ARG A 61 -13.31 -3.63 11.69
C ARG A 61 -12.67 -4.88 11.10
N TYR A 62 -11.37 -5.06 11.34
CA TYR A 62 -10.63 -6.27 11.04
C TYR A 62 -9.71 -6.68 12.20
N PRO A 63 -9.47 -7.98 12.42
CA PRO A 63 -8.40 -8.41 13.30
C PRO A 63 -7.04 -8.14 12.63
N LEU A 64 -6.29 -7.17 13.17
CA LEU A 64 -4.87 -7.00 12.91
C LEU A 64 -4.12 -7.59 14.11
N VAL A 65 -3.42 -8.70 13.91
CA VAL A 65 -2.73 -9.44 14.96
C VAL A 65 -1.23 -9.48 14.69
N ILE A 66 -0.41 -9.59 15.73
CA ILE A 66 1.03 -9.85 15.61
C ILE A 66 1.23 -11.34 15.90
N ALA A 67 1.74 -12.10 14.95
CA ALA A 67 1.78 -13.56 15.06
C ALA A 67 3.01 -14.22 14.43
N GLY A 68 3.17 -15.50 14.75
CA GLY A 68 4.26 -16.35 14.28
C GLY A 68 5.60 -16.03 14.92
N LYS A 69 6.61 -16.87 14.64
CA LYS A 69 7.95 -16.78 15.24
C LYS A 69 8.73 -15.50 14.91
N TYR A 70 8.25 -14.72 13.95
CA TYR A 70 8.89 -13.50 13.45
C TYR A 70 8.08 -12.23 13.76
N ASN A 71 7.03 -12.35 14.58
CA ASN A 71 6.19 -11.24 15.04
C ASN A 71 5.69 -10.38 13.87
N ILE A 72 5.15 -11.04 12.84
CA ILE A 72 4.67 -10.37 11.62
C ILE A 72 3.25 -9.85 11.88
N PRO A 73 2.90 -8.61 11.45
CA PRO A 73 1.52 -8.14 11.47
C PRO A 73 0.69 -8.84 10.39
N PHE A 74 -0.40 -9.48 10.78
CA PHE A 74 -1.35 -10.12 9.88
C PHE A 74 -2.71 -9.44 9.96
N PHE A 75 -3.19 -8.98 8.80
CA PHE A 75 -4.57 -8.51 8.62
C PHE A 75 -5.45 -9.69 8.24
N LEU A 76 -6.23 -10.21 9.19
CA LEU A 76 -7.10 -11.36 8.96
C LEU A 76 -8.34 -10.90 8.21
N ASN A 77 -8.69 -11.59 7.12
CA ASN A 77 -9.85 -11.26 6.31
C ASN A 77 -11.15 -11.74 6.98
N LEU A 78 -11.50 -11.09 8.09
CA LEU A 78 -12.67 -11.33 8.92
C LEU A 78 -13.40 -10.00 9.17
N PRO A 79 -14.07 -9.44 8.15
CA PRO A 79 -14.77 -8.17 8.27
C PRO A 79 -15.75 -8.15 9.44
N GLY A 80 -15.80 -7.03 10.16
CA GLY A 80 -16.67 -6.81 11.31
C GLY A 80 -16.09 -7.21 12.67
N LYS A 81 -14.95 -7.91 12.71
CA LYS A 81 -14.23 -8.32 13.93
C LYS A 81 -13.00 -7.45 14.21
N GLY A 82 -12.47 -7.48 15.43
CA GLY A 82 -11.26 -6.71 15.78
C GLY A 82 -11.52 -5.20 15.84
N GLN A 83 -10.63 -4.40 15.25
CA GLN A 83 -10.64 -2.94 15.33
C GLN A 83 -10.67 -2.30 13.94
N ARG A 84 -10.98 -1.01 13.85
CA ARG A 84 -10.72 -0.27 12.63
C ARG A 84 -9.22 -0.04 12.53
N VAL A 85 -8.62 -0.39 11.39
CA VAL A 85 -7.16 -0.43 11.23
C VAL A 85 -6.68 0.84 10.54
N HIS A 86 -5.75 1.54 11.19
CA HIS A 86 -5.05 2.70 10.65
C HIS A 86 -3.90 2.28 9.74
N GLY A 87 -3.69 3.06 8.69
CA GLY A 87 -2.61 2.83 7.76
C GLY A 87 -2.40 3.97 6.77
N GLU A 88 -1.61 3.66 5.76
CA GLU A 88 -1.18 4.61 4.75
C GLU A 88 -1.68 4.17 3.37
N LEU A 89 -2.20 5.12 2.61
CA LEU A 89 -2.66 4.89 1.25
C LEU A 89 -1.57 5.32 0.27
N TYR A 90 -1.23 4.42 -0.66
CA TYR A 90 -0.25 4.65 -1.71
C TYR A 90 -0.85 4.42 -3.09
N GLN A 91 -0.42 5.21 -4.07
CA GLN A 91 -0.61 4.92 -5.47
C GLN A 91 0.66 4.25 -6.03
N VAL A 92 0.55 3.05 -6.56
CA VAL A 92 1.69 2.27 -7.03
C VAL A 92 1.56 1.94 -8.53
N ASP A 93 2.68 1.89 -9.24
CA ASP A 93 2.68 1.39 -10.61
C ASP A 93 2.61 -0.14 -10.68
N THR A 94 2.37 -0.67 -11.88
CA THR A 94 2.24 -2.13 -12.10
C THR A 94 3.49 -2.91 -11.67
N LYS A 95 4.68 -2.29 -11.78
CA LYS A 95 5.95 -2.92 -11.41
C LYS A 95 6.05 -3.09 -9.89
N MET A 96 5.78 -2.02 -9.14
CA MET A 96 5.73 -2.05 -7.68
C MET A 96 4.65 -2.99 -7.18
N LEU A 97 3.47 -2.97 -7.81
CA LEU A 97 2.37 -3.85 -7.45
C LEU A 97 2.77 -5.34 -7.58
N LYS A 98 3.44 -5.71 -8.68
CA LYS A 98 3.96 -7.07 -8.87
C LYS A 98 5.04 -7.42 -7.84
N TYR A 99 5.96 -6.51 -7.57
CA TYR A 99 6.99 -6.72 -6.55
C TYR A 99 6.38 -7.03 -5.19
N LEU A 100 5.34 -6.26 -4.79
CA LEU A 100 4.65 -6.46 -3.52
C LEU A 100 3.92 -7.80 -3.46
N ASP A 101 3.32 -8.26 -4.57
CA ASP A 101 2.69 -9.60 -4.64
C ASP A 101 3.71 -10.72 -4.36
N ASP A 102 4.89 -10.63 -5.00
CA ASP A 102 5.97 -11.59 -4.81
C ASP A 102 6.54 -11.50 -3.37
N PHE A 103 6.72 -10.29 -2.86
CA PHE A 103 7.22 -10.03 -1.51
C PHE A 103 6.32 -10.61 -0.43
N GLU A 104 5.01 -10.39 -0.54
CA GLU A 104 3.97 -10.88 0.37
C GLU A 104 3.55 -12.33 0.08
N CYS A 105 4.25 -13.02 -0.84
CA CYS A 105 4.06 -14.43 -1.16
C CYS A 105 2.61 -14.79 -1.54
N ILE A 106 1.99 -13.97 -2.38
CA ILE A 106 0.66 -14.26 -2.94
C ILE A 106 0.69 -15.53 -3.81
N PRO A 107 -0.36 -16.38 -3.78
CA PRO A 107 -1.55 -16.32 -2.93
C PRO A 107 -1.42 -17.11 -1.61
N THR A 108 -0.20 -17.55 -1.27
CA THR A 108 0.05 -18.54 -0.22
C THR A 108 -0.01 -17.95 1.19
N GLN A 109 0.79 -16.92 1.48
CA GLN A 109 0.82 -16.29 2.80
C GLN A 109 -0.27 -15.24 2.94
N TYR A 110 -0.37 -14.36 1.94
CA TYR A 110 -1.40 -13.34 1.82
C TYR A 110 -2.18 -13.50 0.52
N GLN A 111 -3.32 -12.82 0.48
CA GLN A 111 -4.14 -12.60 -0.69
C GLN A 111 -4.36 -11.10 -0.85
N ARG A 112 -4.35 -10.62 -2.09
CA ARG A 112 -4.67 -9.23 -2.38
C ARG A 112 -6.19 -9.10 -2.48
N THR A 113 -6.77 -8.44 -1.49
CA THR A 113 -8.20 -8.17 -1.40
C THR A 113 -8.46 -6.68 -1.48
N VAL A 114 -9.71 -6.27 -1.68
CA VAL A 114 -10.11 -4.86 -1.66
C VAL A 114 -10.77 -4.54 -0.33
N VAL A 115 -10.49 -3.36 0.22
CA VAL A 115 -11.15 -2.83 1.41
C VAL A 115 -11.61 -1.40 1.18
N ASP A 116 -12.71 -1.05 1.84
CA ASP A 116 -13.20 0.32 1.96
C ASP A 116 -12.45 1.05 3.07
N LEU A 117 -12.03 2.27 2.75
CA LEU A 117 -11.26 3.14 3.62
C LEU A 117 -11.94 4.49 3.77
N GLU A 118 -11.82 5.06 4.96
CA GLU A 118 -12.11 6.45 5.25
C GLU A 118 -10.79 7.23 5.29
N ILE A 119 -10.65 8.24 4.42
CA ILE A 119 -9.48 9.12 4.38
C ILE A 119 -9.43 9.97 5.66
N LYS A 120 -8.28 10.02 6.31
CA LYS A 120 -8.03 10.89 7.47
C LYS A 120 -7.25 12.13 7.09
N GLU A 121 -6.19 11.95 6.31
CA GLU A 121 -5.41 13.04 5.74
C GLU A 121 -5.10 12.72 4.29
N TRP A 122 -5.13 13.72 3.43
CA TRP A 122 -4.82 13.56 2.01
C TRP A 122 -3.64 14.43 1.61
N ALA A 123 -2.71 13.82 0.87
CA ALA A 123 -1.48 14.43 0.37
C ALA A 123 -1.28 14.15 -1.14
N GLY A 124 -2.28 13.57 -1.82
CA GLY A 124 -2.21 13.29 -3.25
C GLY A 124 -2.30 14.58 -4.09
N ASN A 125 -1.46 14.68 -5.12
CA ASN A 125 -1.33 15.91 -5.92
C ASN A 125 -2.30 16.00 -7.10
N ARG A 126 -2.94 14.89 -7.49
CA ARG A 126 -3.73 14.78 -8.72
C ARG A 126 -5.22 15.00 -8.53
N GLU A 127 -5.69 14.86 -7.31
CA GLU A 127 -7.09 14.98 -6.87
C GLU A 127 -7.03 15.51 -5.43
N GLU A 128 -8.05 16.24 -4.99
CA GLU A 128 -8.20 16.58 -3.57
C GLU A 128 -9.27 15.68 -2.96
N LYS A 129 -8.99 15.09 -1.79
CA LYS A 129 -9.98 14.32 -1.02
C LYS A 129 -10.09 14.90 0.39
N PRO A 130 -11.24 15.47 0.77
CA PRO A 130 -11.42 15.97 2.12
C PRO A 130 -11.41 14.81 3.14
N PRO A 131 -11.00 15.06 4.39
CA PRO A 131 -11.13 14.09 5.48
C PRO A 131 -12.57 13.55 5.58
N GLY A 132 -12.69 12.25 5.83
CA GLY A 132 -13.97 11.53 5.83
C GLY A 132 -14.40 10.98 4.47
N SER A 133 -13.71 11.33 3.38
CA SER A 133 -13.96 10.75 2.05
C SER A 133 -13.77 9.24 2.06
N LEU A 134 -14.61 8.52 1.32
CA LEU A 134 -14.47 7.08 1.14
C LEU A 134 -13.66 6.76 -0.12
N THR A 135 -12.84 5.71 -0.04
CA THR A 135 -12.14 5.14 -1.20
C THR A 135 -11.92 3.65 -1.01
N GLU A 136 -11.81 2.93 -2.11
CA GLU A 136 -11.33 1.56 -2.12
C GLU A 136 -9.81 1.51 -2.34
N ALA A 137 -9.16 0.49 -1.79
CA ALA A 137 -7.77 0.16 -2.07
C ALA A 137 -7.52 -1.34 -1.91
N PHE A 138 -6.46 -1.83 -2.56
CA PHE A 138 -5.95 -3.16 -2.29
C PHE A 138 -5.29 -3.23 -0.91
N VAL A 139 -5.41 -4.37 -0.25
CA VAL A 139 -4.70 -4.72 0.98
C VAL A 139 -4.22 -6.17 0.90
N TYR A 140 -3.07 -6.45 1.51
CA TYR A 140 -2.59 -7.82 1.70
C TYR A 140 -3.23 -8.39 2.97
N SER A 141 -4.35 -9.09 2.81
CA SER A 141 -5.03 -9.77 3.91
C SER A 141 -4.77 -11.27 3.85
N THR A 142 -5.10 -12.02 4.91
CA THR A 142 -4.96 -13.47 4.89
C THR A 142 -6.19 -14.19 5.41
N THR A 143 -6.51 -15.29 4.74
CA THR A 143 -7.44 -16.34 5.18
C THR A 143 -6.71 -17.60 5.62
N THR A 144 -5.38 -17.62 5.49
CA THR A 144 -4.50 -18.77 5.77
C THR A 144 -3.73 -18.51 7.06
N TYR A 145 -4.36 -18.76 8.20
CA TYR A 145 -3.82 -18.52 9.53
C TYR A 145 -4.09 -19.69 10.47
N GLN A 146 -3.30 -19.79 11.54
CA GLN A 146 -3.53 -20.80 12.57
C GLN A 146 -4.77 -20.44 13.41
N PRO A 147 -5.59 -21.41 13.86
CA PRO A 147 -6.84 -21.14 14.57
C PRO A 147 -6.66 -20.32 15.86
N ASP A 148 -5.53 -20.49 16.55
CA ASP A 148 -5.19 -19.77 17.77
C ASP A 148 -4.98 -18.26 17.54
N TRP A 149 -4.65 -17.84 16.31
CA TRP A 149 -4.49 -16.41 15.97
C TRP A 149 -5.77 -15.60 16.17
N LEU A 150 -6.93 -16.25 16.13
CA LEU A 150 -8.23 -15.60 16.40
C LEU A 150 -8.39 -15.13 17.84
N SER A 151 -7.56 -15.64 18.75
CA SER A 151 -7.55 -15.27 20.17
C SER A 151 -6.46 -14.25 20.53
N LEU A 152 -5.59 -13.90 19.59
CA LEU A 152 -4.51 -12.94 19.82
C LEU A 152 -5.05 -11.51 20.01
N PRO A 153 -4.30 -10.65 20.71
CA PRO A 153 -4.60 -9.22 20.78
C PRO A 153 -4.73 -8.61 19.38
N THR A 154 -5.74 -7.77 19.22
CA THR A 154 -5.96 -7.01 17.97
C THR A 154 -5.52 -5.57 18.14
N TYR A 155 -4.86 -5.03 17.14
CA TYR A 155 -4.29 -3.69 17.15
C TYR A 155 -5.05 -2.76 16.19
N GLU A 156 -5.26 -1.51 16.58
CA GLU A 156 -5.77 -0.48 15.66
C GLU A 156 -4.68 0.09 14.75
N ASN A 157 -3.42 0.07 15.20
CA ASN A 157 -2.27 0.61 14.48
C ASN A 157 -1.03 -0.22 14.82
N TYR A 158 -0.46 -0.89 13.83
CA TYR A 158 0.78 -1.64 14.04
C TYR A 158 2.00 -0.72 14.12
N ASP A 159 2.89 -1.01 15.06
CA ASP A 159 4.24 -0.46 15.15
C ASP A 159 5.23 -1.53 15.60
N ALA A 160 6.23 -1.86 14.77
CA ALA A 160 7.26 -2.85 15.11
C ALA A 160 8.05 -2.52 16.39
N TYR A 161 8.05 -1.24 16.79
CA TYR A 161 8.75 -0.70 17.95
C TYR A 161 7.80 -0.34 19.10
N GLY A 162 6.55 -0.82 19.04
CA GLY A 162 5.53 -0.57 20.05
C GLY A 162 5.81 -1.23 21.40
N ASP A 163 5.00 -0.88 22.39
CA ASP A 163 5.09 -1.33 23.78
C ASP A 163 4.64 -2.79 24.00
N HIS A 164 4.16 -3.47 22.96
CA HIS A 164 3.76 -4.88 23.02
C HIS A 164 4.94 -5.85 23.21
N GLY A 165 6.19 -5.40 23.08
CA GLY A 165 7.38 -6.22 23.34
C GLY A 165 7.63 -7.36 22.34
N LEU A 166 6.96 -7.33 21.18
CA LEU A 166 7.08 -8.34 20.12
C LEU A 166 7.94 -7.81 18.98
N THR A 167 9.26 -8.01 19.06
CA THR A 167 10.20 -7.47 18.07
C THR A 167 10.05 -8.14 16.71
N PHE A 168 9.81 -7.35 15.67
CA PHE A 168 9.72 -7.81 14.29
C PHE A 168 11.05 -8.40 13.79
N THR A 169 11.00 -9.55 13.12
CA THR A 169 12.18 -10.15 12.46
C THR A 169 12.11 -9.97 10.94
N LEU A 170 13.09 -9.24 10.41
CA LEU A 170 13.27 -9.03 8.98
C LEU A 170 13.47 -10.35 8.24
N ARG A 171 13.13 -10.40 6.94
CA ARG A 171 13.16 -11.64 6.15
C ARG A 171 14.58 -12.19 6.00
N GLU A 172 15.56 -11.31 5.89
CA GLU A 172 16.99 -11.60 5.80
C GLU A 172 17.57 -12.22 7.07
N ASP A 173 16.98 -11.96 8.24
CA ASP A 173 17.45 -12.45 9.54
C ASP A 173 16.78 -13.77 9.96
N ARG A 174 15.99 -14.36 9.06
CA ARG A 174 15.25 -15.61 9.30
C ARG A 174 16.17 -16.80 9.06
N HIS A 175 16.73 -17.32 10.15
CA HIS A 175 17.42 -18.61 10.17
C HIS A 175 16.43 -19.77 10.42
#